data_AF-A0A7Y2CTX4-F1
#
_entry.id   AF-A0A7Y2CTX4-F1
#
_cell.length_a   1.000
_cell.length_b   1.000
_cell.length_c   1.000
_cell.angle_alpha   90.00
_cell.angle_beta   90.00
_cell.angle_gamma   90.00
#
_symmetry.space_group_name_H-M   'P 1'
#
loop_
_entity.id
_entity.type
_entity.pdbx_description
1 polymer ?
#
loop_
_entity_poly.entity_id
_entity_poly.type
_entity_poly.pdbx_seq_one_letter_code
_entity_poly.pdbx_strand_id
1 'polypeptide(L)'
;MRRHALGLLLVRLGRFSDAMTELRMAAELAPGAPRFAYAYAIGLHSTGDTADAVDILAETAVTHPYDMDILTALVTLNLELGRRDEALDYASQLALIVPDDDRVMNLVHSLKNR
;
A
#
# COMPACT_ATOMS: atom_id res chain seq x y z
N MET A 1 13.64 11.92 -7.20
CA MET A 1 14.35 11.30 -6.05
C MET A 1 13.85 11.83 -4.68
N ARG A 2 12.52 11.87 -4.40
CA ARG A 2 11.99 12.45 -3.14
C ARG A 2 11.09 11.53 -2.29
N ARG A 3 10.68 10.35 -2.79
CA ARG A 3 9.88 9.35 -2.03
C ARG A 3 10.75 8.40 -1.17
N HIS A 4 11.96 8.08 -1.62
CA HIS A 4 12.88 7.18 -0.91
C HIS A 4 13.28 7.67 0.50
N ALA A 5 13.23 8.98 0.76
CA ALA A 5 13.64 9.53 2.04
C ALA A 5 12.61 9.32 3.15
N LEU A 6 11.31 9.19 2.85
CA LEU A 6 10.26 9.14 3.88
C LEU A 6 10.18 7.76 4.55
N GLY A 7 10.21 6.69 3.74
CA GLY A 7 10.25 5.31 4.25
C GLY A 7 11.54 5.01 5.02
N LEU A 8 12.66 5.59 4.61
CA LEU A 8 13.95 5.44 5.31
C LEU A 8 14.06 6.29 6.59
N LEU A 9 13.25 7.35 6.73
CA LEU A 9 13.26 8.23 7.91
C LEU A 9 12.54 7.59 9.10
N LEU A 10 11.44 6.89 8.84
CA LEU A 10 10.57 6.31 9.87
C LEU A 10 11.21 5.09 10.51
N VAL A 11 11.92 4.28 9.72
CA VAL A 11 12.67 3.10 10.20
C VAL A 11 13.89 3.49 11.06
N ARG A 12 14.46 4.69 10.85
CA ARG A 12 15.72 5.11 11.50
C ARG A 12 15.57 5.71 12.89
N LEU A 13 14.38 6.08 13.35
CA LEU A 13 14.25 6.98 14.51
C LEU A 13 14.00 6.31 15.87
N GLY A 14 13.83 4.99 15.97
CA GLY A 14 13.63 4.33 17.28
C GLY A 14 12.41 4.84 18.06
N ARG A 15 11.55 5.64 17.41
CA ARG A 15 10.32 6.29 17.89
C ARG A 15 9.13 5.88 17.01
N PHE A 16 9.06 4.60 16.68
CA PHE A 16 8.03 4.05 15.81
C PHE A 16 6.61 4.39 16.30
N SER A 17 6.36 4.38 17.62
CA SER A 17 5.06 4.71 18.21
C SER A 17 4.63 6.16 17.98
N ASP A 18 5.54 7.10 18.15
CA ASP A 18 5.25 8.54 18.02
C ASP A 18 5.04 8.88 16.55
N ALA A 19 5.87 8.30 15.68
CA ALA A 19 5.75 8.44 14.25
C ALA A 19 4.43 7.84 13.71
N MET A 20 3.97 6.72 14.27
CA MET A 20 2.67 6.14 13.92
C MET A 20 1.50 7.04 14.31
N THR A 21 1.57 7.68 15.49
CA THR A 21 0.54 8.62 15.92
C THR A 21 0.45 9.83 14.97
N GLU A 22 1.60 10.40 14.61
CA GLU A 22 1.67 11.53 13.67
C GLU A 22 1.19 11.14 12.27
N LEU A 23 1.53 9.94 11.79
CA LEU A 23 1.10 9.45 10.48
C LEU A 23 -0.39 9.15 10.41
N ARG A 24 -0.97 8.57 11.47
CA ARG A 24 -2.41 8.39 11.59
C ARG A 24 -3.12 9.74 11.53
N MET A 25 -2.68 10.71 12.33
CA MET A 25 -3.25 12.06 12.32
C MET A 25 -3.09 12.74 10.96
N ALA A 26 -1.94 12.58 10.31
CA ALA A 26 -1.71 13.14 8.98
C ALA A 26 -2.63 12.50 7.91
N ALA A 27 -2.88 11.20 7.99
CA ALA A 27 -3.81 10.50 7.11
C ALA A 27 -5.27 10.97 7.34
N GLU A 28 -5.67 11.16 8.61
CA GLU A 28 -6.99 11.68 8.99
C GLU A 28 -7.19 13.15 8.55
N LEU A 29 -6.17 14.00 8.73
CA LEU A 29 -6.25 15.43 8.44
C LEU A 29 -6.08 15.76 6.96
N ALA A 30 -5.42 14.89 6.19
CA ALA A 30 -5.20 15.09 4.77
C ALA A 30 -5.60 13.85 3.93
N PRO A 31 -6.90 13.55 3.82
CA PRO A 31 -7.38 12.42 3.00
C PRO A 31 -6.96 12.51 1.53
N GLY A 32 -6.74 13.72 1.01
CA GLY A 32 -6.26 13.97 -0.36
C GLY A 32 -4.76 13.75 -0.58
N ALA A 33 -4.05 13.21 0.40
CA ALA A 33 -2.61 12.97 0.35
C ALA A 33 -2.30 11.48 0.61
N PRO A 34 -2.46 10.59 -0.39
CA PRO A 34 -2.36 9.13 -0.24
C PRO A 34 -1.00 8.67 0.30
N ARG A 35 0.05 9.47 0.12
CA ARG A 35 1.39 9.25 0.69
C ARG A 35 1.40 9.07 2.21
N PHE A 36 0.50 9.71 2.95
CA PHE A 36 0.45 9.59 4.42
C PHE A 36 -0.23 8.28 4.84
N ALA A 37 -1.31 7.91 4.17
CA ALA A 37 -1.94 6.60 4.34
C ALA A 37 -0.98 5.46 3.97
N TYR A 38 -0.23 5.60 2.88
CA TYR A 38 0.83 4.66 2.51
C TYR A 38 1.87 4.50 3.64
N ALA A 39 2.45 5.62 4.10
CA ALA A 39 3.46 5.58 5.15
C ALA A 39 2.91 5.02 6.47
N TYR A 40 1.65 5.30 6.81
CA TYR A 40 0.98 4.74 7.97
C TYR A 40 0.81 3.22 7.84
N ALA A 41 0.29 2.75 6.70
CA ALA A 41 0.09 1.33 6.41
C ALA A 41 1.40 0.53 6.42
N ILE A 42 2.50 1.09 5.89
CA ILE A 42 3.82 0.43 5.98
C ILE A 42 4.29 0.32 7.43
N GLY A 43 3.99 1.31 8.27
CA GLY A 43 4.30 1.24 9.69
C GLY A 43 3.48 0.17 10.41
N LEU A 44 2.17 0.10 10.15
CA LEU A 44 1.28 -0.96 10.67
C LEU A 44 1.76 -2.36 10.24
N HIS A 45 2.12 -2.51 8.97
CA HIS A 45 2.70 -3.76 8.46
C HIS A 45 3.99 -4.13 9.20
N SER A 46 4.86 -3.16 9.45
CA SER A 46 6.12 -3.37 10.17
C SER A 46 5.92 -3.75 11.64
N THR A 47 4.77 -3.41 12.26
CA THR A 47 4.42 -3.80 13.63
C THR A 47 3.65 -5.12 13.71
N GLY A 48 3.33 -5.73 12.56
CA GLY A 48 2.57 -6.98 12.46
C GLY A 48 1.07 -6.80 12.25
N ASP A 49 0.60 -5.55 12.20
CA ASP A 49 -0.81 -5.18 12.02
C ASP A 49 -1.15 -5.10 10.52
N THR A 50 -0.79 -6.15 9.77
CA THR A 50 -0.92 -6.20 8.30
C THR A 50 -2.37 -6.08 7.82
N ALA A 51 -3.34 -6.58 8.59
CA ALA A 51 -4.75 -6.45 8.26
C ALA A 51 -5.21 -4.98 8.28
N ASP A 52 -4.88 -4.26 9.34
CA ASP A 52 -5.21 -2.84 9.49
C ASP A 52 -4.50 -2.00 8.40
N ALA A 53 -3.27 -2.36 8.05
CA ALA A 53 -2.55 -1.74 6.94
C ALA A 53 -3.32 -1.86 5.61
N VAL A 54 -3.90 -3.04 5.32
CA VAL A 54 -4.71 -3.27 4.13
C VAL A 54 -5.98 -2.43 4.16
N ASP A 55 -6.67 -2.35 5.30
CA ASP A 55 -7.93 -1.61 5.42
C ASP A 55 -7.71 -0.11 5.15
N ILE A 56 -6.67 0.49 5.74
CA ILE A 56 -6.28 1.89 5.49
C ILE A 56 -5.98 2.14 4.01
N LEU A 57 -5.24 1.24 3.36
CA LEU A 57 -4.90 1.37 1.95
C LEU A 57 -6.14 1.18 1.06
N ALA A 58 -7.04 0.27 1.41
CA ALA A 58 -8.25 0.01 0.65
C ALA A 58 -9.18 1.22 0.68
N GLU A 59 -9.38 1.84 1.84
CA GLU A 59 -10.11 3.11 1.96
C GLU A 59 -9.46 4.22 1.14
N THR A 60 -8.13 4.29 1.17
CA THR A 60 -7.37 5.27 0.37
C THR A 60 -7.54 5.03 -1.13
N ALA A 61 -7.56 3.77 -1.57
CA ALA A 61 -7.76 3.40 -2.97
C ALA A 61 -9.14 3.78 -3.49
N VAL A 62 -10.18 3.84 -2.65
CA VAL A 62 -11.51 4.34 -3.07
C VAL A 62 -11.44 5.80 -3.51
N THR A 63 -10.66 6.63 -2.82
CA THR A 63 -10.51 8.06 -3.15
C THR A 63 -9.39 8.33 -4.15
N HIS A 64 -8.40 7.43 -4.24
CA HIS A 64 -7.25 7.51 -5.14
C HIS A 64 -7.08 6.20 -5.93
N PRO A 65 -8.04 5.84 -6.80
CA PRO A 65 -8.08 4.53 -7.47
C PRO A 65 -6.94 4.28 -8.47
N TYR A 66 -6.16 5.32 -8.80
CA TYR A 66 -5.04 5.24 -9.73
C TYR A 66 -3.68 5.48 -9.07
N ASP A 67 -3.61 5.55 -7.74
CA ASP A 67 -2.33 5.68 -7.06
C ASP A 67 -1.59 4.32 -7.06
N MET A 68 -0.55 4.24 -7.91
CA MET A 68 0.22 3.01 -8.09
C MET A 68 0.94 2.56 -6.82
N ASP A 69 1.36 3.49 -5.94
CA ASP A 69 2.04 3.13 -4.68
C ASP A 69 1.05 2.38 -3.75
N ILE A 70 -0.20 2.87 -3.69
CA ILE A 70 -1.29 2.27 -2.91
C ILE A 70 -1.68 0.91 -3.48
N LEU A 71 -1.93 0.83 -4.80
CA LEU A 71 -2.30 -0.44 -5.46
C LEU A 71 -1.21 -1.50 -5.31
N THR A 72 0.07 -1.12 -5.46
CA THR A 72 1.20 -2.05 -5.31
C THR A 72 1.30 -2.58 -3.88
N ALA A 73 1.11 -1.71 -2.87
CA ALA A 73 1.08 -2.13 -1.48
C ALA A 73 -0.10 -3.07 -1.20
N LEU A 74 -1.31 -2.75 -1.70
CA LEU A 74 -2.48 -3.60 -1.54
C LEU A 74 -2.27 -5.00 -2.14
N VAL A 75 -1.70 -5.11 -3.34
CA VAL A 75 -1.40 -6.42 -3.93
C VAL A 75 -0.42 -7.20 -3.05
N THR A 76 0.65 -6.55 -2.60
CA THR A 76 1.70 -7.20 -1.80
C THR A 76 1.15 -7.69 -0.47
N LEU A 77 0.47 -6.82 0.28
CA LEU A 77 -0.04 -7.14 1.61
C LEU A 77 -1.18 -8.16 1.58
N ASN A 78 -2.07 -8.09 0.57
CA ASN A 78 -3.12 -9.10 0.41
C ASN A 78 -2.52 -10.48 0.07
N LEU A 79 -1.43 -10.56 -0.70
CA LEU A 79 -0.74 -11.83 -0.93
C LEU A 79 -0.12 -12.42 0.33
N GLU A 80 0.45 -11.58 1.19
CA GLU A 80 0.99 -12.01 2.50
C GLU A 80 -0.11 -12.54 3.42
N LEU A 81 -1.29 -11.91 3.40
CA LEU A 81 -2.47 -12.38 4.14
C LEU A 81 -3.15 -13.60 3.51
N GLY A 82 -2.70 -14.05 2.34
CA GLY A 82 -3.34 -15.14 1.59
C GLY A 82 -4.66 -14.75 0.90
N ARG A 83 -5.01 -13.46 0.90
CA ARG A 83 -6.17 -12.83 0.26
C ARG A 83 -5.93 -12.68 -1.25
N ARG A 84 -5.94 -13.82 -1.93
CA ARG A 84 -5.47 -13.93 -3.32
C ARG A 84 -6.42 -13.27 -4.32
N ASP A 85 -7.71 -13.32 -4.05
CA ASP A 85 -8.75 -12.73 -4.92
C ASP A 85 -8.65 -11.20 -4.89
N GLU A 86 -8.52 -10.61 -3.70
CA GLU A 86 -8.32 -9.17 -3.53
C GLU A 86 -7.00 -8.72 -4.16
N ALA A 87 -5.93 -9.50 -4.00
CA ALA A 87 -4.66 -9.22 -4.67
C ALA A 87 -4.78 -9.23 -6.20
N LEU A 88 -5.59 -10.14 -6.76
CA LEU A 88 -5.84 -10.20 -8.20
C LEU A 88 -6.61 -8.97 -8.68
N ASP A 89 -7.61 -8.51 -7.93
CA ASP A 89 -8.40 -7.32 -8.27
C ASP A 89 -7.51 -6.07 -8.34
N TYR A 90 -6.69 -5.84 -7.31
CA TYR A 90 -5.77 -4.69 -7.31
C TYR A 90 -4.66 -4.82 -8.36
N ALA A 91 -4.15 -6.04 -8.61
CA ALA A 91 -3.15 -6.25 -9.66
C ALA A 91 -3.75 -5.99 -11.06
N SER A 92 -5.02 -6.34 -11.25
CA SER A 92 -5.75 -6.06 -12.49
C SER A 92 -5.96 -4.55 -12.69
N GLN A 93 -6.27 -3.81 -11.62
CA GLN A 93 -6.34 -2.34 -11.67
C GLN A 93 -4.97 -1.73 -12.01
N LEU A 94 -3.89 -2.24 -11.42
CA LEU A 94 -2.53 -1.78 -11.73
C LEU A 94 -2.18 -2.05 -13.21
N ALA A 95 -2.56 -3.21 -13.76
CA ALA A 95 -2.35 -3.55 -15.16
C ALA A 95 -3.08 -2.60 -16.14
N LEU A 96 -4.21 -2.02 -15.72
CA LEU A 96 -4.91 -1.01 -16.53
C LEU A 96 -4.15 0.32 -16.58
N ILE A 97 -3.35 0.63 -15.55
CA ILE A 97 -2.55 1.87 -15.47
C ILE A 97 -1.23 1.71 -16.21
N VAL A 98 -0.61 0.52 -16.10
CA VAL A 98 0.67 0.18 -16.73
C VAL A 98 0.55 -1.08 -17.61
N PRO A 99 -0.14 -0.99 -18.76
CA PRO A 99 -0.40 -2.15 -19.62
C PRO A 99 0.86 -2.76 -20.25
N ASP A 100 1.93 -1.98 -20.36
CA ASP A 100 3.22 -2.40 -20.93
C ASP A 100 4.21 -2.92 -19.87
N ASP A 101 3.79 -3.00 -18.59
CA ASP A 101 4.63 -3.59 -17.54
C ASP A 101 4.46 -5.11 -17.48
N ASP A 102 5.39 -5.83 -18.11
CA ASP A 102 5.44 -7.30 -18.11
C ASP A 102 5.41 -7.89 -16.69
N ARG A 103 5.95 -7.20 -15.68
CA ARG A 103 5.95 -7.71 -14.30
C ARG A 103 4.54 -7.72 -13.74
N VAL A 104 3.78 -6.65 -13.97
CA VAL A 104 2.38 -6.53 -13.52
C VAL A 104 1.50 -7.51 -14.30
N MET A 105 1.70 -7.62 -15.61
CA MET A 105 0.97 -8.58 -16.43
C MET A 105 1.25 -10.02 -16.00
N ASN A 106 2.51 -10.40 -15.79
CA ASN A 106 2.86 -11.74 -15.28
C ASN A 106 2.28 -12.00 -13.89
N LEU A 107 2.24 -10.98 -13.02
CA LEU A 107 1.63 -11.08 -11.70
C LEU A 107 0.13 -11.41 -11.82
N VAL A 108 -0.62 -10.68 -12.63
CA VAL A 108 -2.05 -10.95 -12.87
C VAL A 108 -2.27 -12.36 -13.40
N HIS A 109 -1.48 -12.82 -14.39
CA HIS A 109 -1.59 -14.19 -14.90
C HIS A 109 -1.29 -15.24 -13.83
N SER A 110 -0.29 -15.00 -12.97
CA SER A 110 0.08 -15.91 -11.89
C SER A 110 -1.01 -16.05 -10.81
N LEU A 111 -1.81 -14.99 -10.63
CA LEU A 111 -2.91 -14.96 -9.67
C LEU A 111 -4.19 -15.59 -10.23
N LYS A 112 -4.42 -15.50 -11.56
CA LYS A 112 -5.57 -16.13 -12.22
C LYS A 112 -5.45 -17.65 -12.39
N ASN A 113 -4.23 -18.16 -12.53
CA ASN A 113 -3.98 -19.54 -12.97
C ASN A 113 -3.76 -20.55 -11.82
N ARG A 114 -4.29 -20.29 -10.62
CA ARG A 114 -4.07 -21.12 -9.43
C ARG A 114 -5.39 -21.50 -8.79
#